data_AF-N9Q455-F1
#
_entry.id   AF-N9Q455-F1
#
_cell.length_a   1.000
_cell.length_b   1.000
_cell.length_c   1.000
_cell.angle_alpha   90.00
_cell.angle_beta   90.00
_cell.angle_gamma   90.00
#
_symmetry.space_group_name_H-M   'P 1'
#
loop_
_entity.id
_entity.type
_entity.pdbx_description
1 polymer ?
#
loop_
_entity_poly.entity_id
_entity_poly.type
_entity_poly.pdbx_seq_one_letter_code
_entity_poly.pdbx_strand_id
1 'polypeptide(L)'
;MCIALFMTLLNVLQGENFTVLAVLQTLLYEIVVAVLIGLGFGFAILRILRGKHEMESLILTTALLACGSYLVALLAHASAPIACVIGGLIVGNKWKEILADAEIGDVNHFWHTVEGIINSFLFTLIGLELFILDLSTSLVLGGMVAFVILHLARFAANYLAFAMFPKVSKKSYNGSLTILSWGGVRGGISLALILAVANVPQLEAYSSILVGYTFIVVLLSGVVCGLGLPAVMNAFYYNPNEETQGFKGWYQRMCHKMNRKGFRYIVGEDAKGNETITIFQPEILIDQKDAEGVATVHHPDKVQEVKRLENPDNF
;
A
#
# COMPACT_ATOMS: atom_id res chain seq x y z
N MET A 1 3.61 13.39 -0.84
CA MET A 1 4.65 13.19 -1.88
C MET A 1 4.07 13.15 -3.30
N CYS A 2 3.14 12.26 -3.66
CA CYS A 2 2.62 12.20 -5.04
C CYS A 2 1.97 13.51 -5.49
N ILE A 3 1.18 14.15 -4.62
CA ILE A 3 0.57 15.47 -4.89
C ILE A 3 1.66 16.55 -5.09
N ALA A 4 2.69 16.57 -4.25
CA ALA A 4 3.81 17.50 -4.33
C ALA A 4 4.57 17.40 -5.67
N LEU A 5 4.92 16.16 -6.04
CA LEU A 5 5.59 15.86 -7.32
C LEU A 5 4.70 16.24 -8.51
N PHE A 6 3.40 15.98 -8.40
CA PHE A 6 2.43 16.36 -9.42
C PHE A 6 2.34 17.88 -9.61
N MET A 7 2.22 18.65 -8.52
CA MET A 7 2.22 20.12 -8.58
C MET A 7 3.54 20.66 -9.15
N THR A 8 4.66 20.06 -8.77
CA THR A 8 5.97 20.41 -9.33
C THR A 8 6.01 20.20 -10.84
N LEU A 9 5.51 19.08 -11.34
CA LEU A 9 5.44 18.80 -12.78
C LEU A 9 4.52 19.77 -13.52
N LEU A 10 3.39 20.17 -12.91
CA LEU A 10 2.50 21.17 -13.50
C LEU A 10 3.18 22.54 -13.63
N ASN A 11 3.91 22.97 -12.62
CA ASN A 11 4.65 24.23 -12.67
C ASN A 11 5.68 24.24 -13.83
N VAL A 12 6.37 23.11 -14.03
CA VAL A 12 7.28 22.94 -15.18
C VAL A 12 6.52 23.02 -16.51
N LEU A 13 5.36 22.38 -16.61
CA LEU A 13 4.52 22.42 -17.81
C LEU A 13 3.97 23.83 -18.09
N GLN A 14 3.82 24.67 -17.07
CA GLN A 14 3.40 26.07 -17.19
C GLN A 14 4.56 27.01 -17.57
N GLY A 15 5.79 26.50 -17.71
CA GLY A 15 6.94 27.25 -18.19
C GLY A 15 7.80 27.90 -17.10
N GLU A 16 7.65 27.48 -15.83
CA GLU A 16 8.56 27.91 -14.76
C GLU A 16 9.95 27.27 -14.91
N ASN A 17 11.00 27.99 -14.48
CA ASN A 17 12.37 27.51 -14.54
C ASN A 17 12.58 26.29 -13.64
N PHE A 18 12.81 25.13 -14.27
CA PHE A 18 13.07 23.89 -13.56
C PHE A 18 14.51 23.85 -13.03
N THR A 19 14.66 23.79 -11.72
CA THR A 19 15.95 23.51 -11.07
C THR A 19 15.78 22.35 -10.11
N VAL A 20 16.59 21.29 -10.26
CA VAL A 20 16.54 20.11 -9.38
C VAL A 20 16.67 20.51 -7.91
N LEU A 21 17.51 21.49 -7.61
CA LEU A 21 17.70 22.03 -6.27
C LEU A 21 16.42 22.67 -5.71
N ALA A 22 15.68 23.43 -6.53
CA ALA A 22 14.43 24.05 -6.12
C ALA A 22 13.36 22.99 -5.80
N VAL A 23 13.25 21.94 -6.62
CA VAL A 23 12.34 20.83 -6.37
C VAL A 23 12.67 20.12 -5.06
N LEU A 24 13.95 19.82 -4.81
CA LEU A 24 14.37 19.21 -3.55
C LEU A 24 14.06 20.10 -2.34
N GLN A 25 14.29 21.40 -2.45
CA GLN A 25 14.00 22.36 -1.39
C GLN A 25 12.49 22.43 -1.08
N THR A 26 11.64 22.51 -2.11
CA THR A 26 10.19 22.52 -1.96
C THR A 26 9.68 21.22 -1.34
N LEU A 27 10.14 20.07 -1.83
CA LEU A 27 9.75 18.77 -1.27
C LEU A 27 10.17 18.63 0.20
N LEU A 28 11.39 19.08 0.54
CA LEU A 28 11.87 19.03 1.92
C LEU A 28 11.05 19.94 2.83
N TYR A 29 10.75 21.16 2.38
CA TYR A 29 9.89 22.09 3.11
C TYR A 29 8.50 21.49 3.35
N GLU A 30 7.84 20.98 2.31
CA GLU A 30 6.51 20.40 2.41
C GLU A 30 6.43 19.25 3.42
N ILE A 31 7.46 18.38 3.43
CA ILE A 31 7.53 17.23 4.34
C ILE A 31 7.81 17.70 5.77
N VAL A 32 8.84 18.53 5.98
CA VAL A 32 9.25 18.95 7.32
C VAL A 32 8.14 19.74 8.00
N VAL A 33 7.53 20.70 7.30
CA VAL A 33 6.44 21.51 7.85
C VAL A 33 5.21 20.64 8.15
N ALA A 34 4.85 19.71 7.26
CA ALA A 34 3.74 18.78 7.50
C ALA A 34 3.98 17.90 8.73
N VAL A 35 5.22 17.39 8.90
CA VAL A 35 5.60 16.59 10.08
C VAL A 35 5.48 17.43 11.35
N LEU A 36 5.98 18.67 11.37
CA LEU A 36 5.87 19.55 12.53
C LEU A 36 4.42 19.85 12.90
N ILE A 37 3.57 20.12 11.91
CA ILE A 37 2.13 20.34 12.13
C ILE A 37 1.47 19.07 12.68
N GLY A 38 1.74 17.92 12.07
CA GLY A 38 1.22 16.63 12.52
C GLY A 38 1.64 16.27 13.95
N LEU A 39 2.92 16.52 14.31
CA LEU A 39 3.42 16.37 15.67
C LEU A 39 2.67 17.30 16.64
N GLY A 40 2.52 18.58 16.27
CA GLY A 40 1.81 19.57 17.09
C GLY A 40 0.36 19.17 17.37
N PHE A 41 -0.39 18.81 16.32
CA PHE A 41 -1.77 18.34 16.45
C PHE A 41 -1.86 17.02 17.22
N GLY A 42 -1.00 16.04 16.94
CA GLY A 42 -0.99 14.76 17.63
C GLY A 42 -0.80 14.91 19.15
N PHE A 43 0.19 15.71 19.59
CA PHE A 43 0.41 15.94 21.02
C PHE A 43 -0.66 16.80 21.68
N ALA A 44 -1.23 17.77 20.96
CA ALA A 44 -2.35 18.57 21.46
C ALA A 44 -3.59 17.70 21.69
N ILE A 45 -3.90 16.83 20.73
CA ILE A 45 -5.06 15.93 20.79
C ILE A 45 -4.87 14.86 21.86
N LEU A 46 -3.68 14.28 22.01
CA LEU A 46 -3.38 13.38 23.13
C LEU A 46 -3.61 14.05 24.49
N ARG A 47 -3.36 15.36 24.63
CA ARG A 47 -3.66 16.09 25.86
C ARG A 47 -5.17 16.25 26.08
N ILE A 48 -5.91 16.52 25.02
CA ILE A 48 -7.38 16.63 25.09
C ILE A 48 -7.97 15.27 25.47
N LEU A 49 -7.56 14.18 24.83
CA LEU A 49 -8.06 12.82 25.06
C LEU A 49 -7.81 12.27 26.47
N ARG A 50 -6.89 12.84 27.26
CA ARG A 50 -6.65 12.43 28.67
C ARG A 50 -7.79 12.79 29.64
N GLY A 51 -8.76 13.59 29.21
CA GLY A 51 -9.95 13.89 29.99
C GLY A 51 -10.95 12.73 30.05
N LYS A 52 -12.05 12.92 30.80
CA LYS A 52 -13.23 12.05 30.67
C LYS A 52 -14.02 12.50 29.44
N HIS A 53 -14.30 11.58 28.54
CA HIS A 53 -14.99 11.85 27.28
C HIS A 53 -16.15 10.89 27.07
N GLU A 54 -17.22 11.42 26.49
CA GLU A 54 -18.24 10.59 25.84
C GLU A 54 -17.77 10.19 24.44
N MET A 55 -18.37 9.14 23.87
CA MET A 55 -18.00 8.62 22.54
C MET A 55 -18.01 9.71 21.45
N GLU A 56 -19.03 10.58 21.46
CA GLU A 56 -19.13 11.70 20.50
C GLU A 56 -17.92 12.63 20.60
N SER A 57 -17.47 12.96 21.82
CA SER A 57 -16.30 13.80 22.04
C SER A 57 -15.02 13.17 21.47
N LEU A 58 -14.84 11.86 21.62
CA LEU A 58 -13.70 11.13 21.06
C LEU A 58 -13.69 11.19 19.53
N ILE A 59 -14.85 10.97 18.91
CA ILE A 59 -15.02 11.04 17.44
C ILE A 59 -14.75 12.46 16.94
N LEU A 60 -15.37 13.48 17.55
CA LEU A 60 -15.13 14.89 17.18
C LEU A 60 -13.67 15.30 17.38
N THR A 61 -13.02 14.82 18.43
CA THR A 61 -11.60 15.12 18.71
C THR A 61 -10.69 14.48 17.65
N THR A 62 -10.94 13.23 17.26
CA THR A 62 -10.18 12.59 16.17
C THR A 62 -10.48 13.22 14.80
N ALA A 63 -11.71 13.68 14.57
CA ALA A 63 -12.07 14.44 13.37
C ALA A 63 -11.40 15.81 13.34
N LEU A 64 -11.29 16.50 14.48
CA LEU A 64 -10.54 17.74 14.63
C LEU A 64 -9.06 17.52 14.32
N LEU A 65 -8.46 16.41 14.75
CA LEU A 65 -7.10 16.07 14.38
C LEU A 65 -6.98 15.94 12.86
N ALA A 66 -7.85 15.15 12.22
CA ALA A 66 -7.79 14.92 10.78
C ALA A 66 -8.01 16.21 9.99
N CYS A 67 -9.18 16.85 10.13
CA CYS A 67 -9.54 18.05 9.38
C CYS A 67 -8.68 19.27 9.75
N GLY A 68 -8.37 19.44 11.03
CA GLY A 68 -7.59 20.56 11.53
C GLY A 68 -6.14 20.52 11.05
N SER A 69 -5.45 19.40 11.24
CA SER A 69 -4.07 19.25 10.73
C SER A 69 -4.01 19.36 9.21
N TYR A 70 -5.03 18.85 8.51
CA TYR A 70 -5.14 18.98 7.06
C TYR A 70 -5.22 20.45 6.63
N LEU A 71 -6.16 21.20 7.22
CA LEU A 71 -6.39 22.60 6.87
C LEU A 71 -5.16 23.47 7.15
N VAL A 72 -4.55 23.31 8.34
CA VAL A 72 -3.36 24.10 8.70
C VAL A 72 -2.18 23.78 7.79
N ALA A 73 -1.97 22.51 7.45
CA ALA A 73 -0.92 22.12 6.51
C ALA A 73 -1.18 22.66 5.10
N LEU A 74 -2.44 22.66 4.64
CA LEU A 74 -2.81 23.24 3.35
C LEU A 74 -2.52 24.75 3.30
N LEU A 75 -2.87 25.50 4.36
CA LEU A 75 -2.58 26.94 4.48
C LEU A 75 -1.08 27.23 4.57
N ALA A 76 -0.29 26.30 5.10
CA ALA A 76 1.16 26.41 5.18
C ALA A 76 1.90 25.99 3.88
N HIS A 77 1.15 25.66 2.82
CA HIS A 77 1.68 25.07 1.58
C HIS A 77 2.51 23.80 1.83
N ALA A 78 2.09 23.00 2.82
CA ALA A 78 2.71 21.75 3.20
C ALA A 78 1.82 20.56 2.80
N SER A 79 2.36 19.34 2.90
CA SER A 79 1.61 18.14 2.52
C SER A 79 0.55 17.78 3.56
N ALA A 80 -0.69 18.23 3.33
CA ALA A 80 -1.82 18.01 4.23
C ALA A 80 -2.08 16.54 4.62
N PRO A 81 -2.05 15.56 3.68
CA PRO A 81 -2.19 14.15 4.06
C PRO A 81 -1.07 13.65 4.98
N ILE A 82 0.17 14.14 4.83
CA ILE A 82 1.29 13.75 5.69
C ILE A 82 1.05 14.26 7.11
N ALA A 83 0.61 15.51 7.28
CA ALA A 83 0.30 16.08 8.59
C ALA A 83 -0.77 15.25 9.32
N CYS A 84 -1.84 14.86 8.63
CA CYS A 84 -2.89 14.00 9.18
C CYS A 84 -2.36 12.63 9.60
N VAL A 85 -1.58 11.97 8.75
CA VAL A 85 -1.02 10.64 9.04
C VAL A 85 -0.08 10.69 10.24
N ILE A 86 0.81 11.69 10.33
CA ILE A 86 1.72 11.84 11.46
C ILE A 86 0.93 12.07 12.75
N GLY A 87 -0.07 12.96 12.75
CA GLY A 87 -0.94 13.17 13.91
C GLY A 87 -1.69 11.91 14.32
N GLY A 88 -2.26 11.19 13.34
CA GLY A 88 -2.99 9.95 13.54
C GLY A 88 -2.12 8.82 14.10
N LEU A 89 -0.88 8.67 13.61
CA LEU A 89 0.08 7.70 14.12
C LEU A 89 0.46 7.97 15.57
N ILE A 90 0.67 9.25 15.95
CA ILE A 90 0.98 9.62 17.33
C ILE A 90 -0.17 9.28 18.26
N VAL A 91 -1.40 9.67 17.88
CA VAL A 91 -2.59 9.39 18.69
C VAL A 91 -2.83 7.88 18.76
N GLY A 92 -2.88 7.19 17.61
CA GLY A 92 -3.16 5.76 17.53
C GLY A 92 -2.11 4.87 18.21
N ASN A 93 -0.86 5.34 18.34
CA ASN A 93 0.17 4.61 19.09
C ASN A 93 0.04 4.79 20.61
N LYS A 94 -0.43 5.96 21.07
CA LYS A 94 -0.42 6.32 22.50
C LYS A 94 -1.77 6.31 23.19
N TRP A 95 -2.88 6.29 22.44
CA TRP A 95 -4.22 6.32 23.02
C TRP A 95 -4.56 5.08 23.86
N LYS A 96 -3.91 3.92 23.64
CA LYS A 96 -4.04 2.72 24.47
C LYS A 96 -3.50 2.92 25.88
N GLU A 97 -2.62 3.90 26.08
CA GLU A 97 -2.12 4.29 27.41
C GLU A 97 -3.15 5.16 28.17
N ILE A 98 -4.22 5.62 27.50
CA ILE A 98 -5.10 6.71 27.97
C ILE A 98 -6.58 6.31 27.97
N LEU A 99 -7.04 5.54 26.99
CA LEU A 99 -8.42 5.14 26.76
C LEU A 99 -8.60 3.63 26.98
N ALA A 100 -9.81 3.21 27.30
CA ALA A 100 -10.16 1.79 27.38
C ALA A 100 -10.31 1.17 25.98
N ASP A 101 -10.09 -0.15 25.89
CA ASP A 101 -10.17 -0.87 24.61
C ASP A 101 -11.55 -0.75 23.94
N ALA A 102 -12.62 -0.67 24.72
CA ALA A 102 -13.99 -0.48 24.20
C ALA A 102 -14.13 0.88 23.49
N GLU A 103 -13.65 1.97 24.10
CA GLU A 103 -13.71 3.31 23.52
C GLU A 103 -12.89 3.40 22.22
N ILE A 104 -11.73 2.74 22.19
CA ILE A 104 -10.89 2.63 21.00
C ILE A 104 -11.62 1.84 19.91
N GLY A 105 -12.27 0.73 20.28
CA GLY A 105 -13.09 -0.08 19.38
C GLY A 105 -14.20 0.72 18.71
N ASP A 106 -14.94 1.51 19.47
CA ASP A 106 -16.05 2.33 18.97
C ASP A 106 -15.55 3.41 17.99
N VAL A 107 -14.46 4.11 18.33
CA VAL A 107 -13.85 5.12 17.45
C VAL A 107 -13.35 4.47 16.16
N ASN A 108 -12.69 3.31 16.24
CA ASN A 108 -12.25 2.58 15.05
C ASN A 108 -13.43 2.13 14.19
N HIS A 109 -14.50 1.62 14.80
CA HIS A 109 -15.70 1.20 14.07
C HIS A 109 -16.34 2.37 13.31
N PHE A 110 -16.41 3.55 13.94
CA PHE A 110 -16.87 4.77 13.28
C PHE A 110 -16.00 5.11 12.06
N TRP A 111 -14.67 5.16 12.22
CA TRP A 111 -13.77 5.51 11.12
C TRP A 111 -13.77 4.47 9.99
N HIS A 112 -13.88 3.19 10.30
CA HIS A 112 -14.05 2.14 9.28
C HIS A 112 -15.38 2.26 8.53
N THR A 113 -16.44 2.67 9.22
CA THR A 113 -17.73 2.95 8.56
C THR A 113 -17.60 4.14 7.61
N VAL A 114 -16.99 5.24 8.06
CA VAL A 114 -16.73 6.43 7.23
C VAL A 114 -15.84 6.08 6.03
N GLU A 115 -14.78 5.31 6.24
CA GLU A 115 -13.91 4.79 5.19
C GLU A 115 -14.72 3.99 4.14
N GLY A 116 -15.58 3.08 4.59
CA GLY A 116 -16.44 2.28 3.71
C GLY A 116 -17.40 3.15 2.88
N ILE A 117 -17.99 4.17 3.49
CA ILE A 117 -18.88 5.14 2.81
C ILE A 117 -18.08 5.91 1.74
N ILE A 118 -16.96 6.53 2.12
CA ILE A 118 -16.13 7.33 1.19
C ILE A 118 -15.62 6.47 0.03
N ASN A 119 -15.17 5.25 0.30
CA ASN A 119 -14.73 4.32 -0.73
C ASN A 119 -15.87 3.95 -1.68
N SER A 120 -17.08 3.71 -1.16
CA SER A 120 -18.25 3.43 -1.98
C SER A 120 -18.59 4.59 -2.92
N PHE A 121 -18.55 5.83 -2.42
CA PHE A 121 -18.71 7.03 -3.25
C PHE A 121 -17.59 7.16 -4.29
N LEU A 122 -16.33 6.94 -3.91
CA LEU A 122 -15.18 7.00 -4.80
C LEU A 122 -15.35 6.00 -5.95
N PHE A 123 -15.67 4.73 -5.65
CA PHE A 123 -15.89 3.73 -6.70
C PHE A 123 -17.12 4.02 -7.56
N THR A 124 -18.17 4.61 -6.98
CA THR A 124 -19.35 5.05 -7.73
C THR A 124 -19.00 6.18 -8.70
N LEU A 125 -18.23 7.18 -8.26
CA LEU A 125 -17.76 8.29 -9.11
C LEU A 125 -16.84 7.80 -10.22
N ILE A 126 -15.91 6.88 -9.91
CA ILE A 126 -15.10 6.20 -10.93
C ILE A 126 -16.02 5.50 -11.95
N GLY A 127 -17.03 4.76 -11.49
CA GLY A 127 -17.99 4.08 -12.37
C GLY A 127 -18.80 5.03 -13.25
N LEU A 128 -19.18 6.20 -12.73
CA LEU A 128 -19.92 7.21 -13.48
C LEU A 128 -19.07 7.84 -14.59
N GLU A 129 -17.76 8.02 -14.35
CA GLU A 129 -16.81 8.56 -15.35
C GLU A 129 -16.80 7.72 -16.63
N LEU A 130 -17.03 6.40 -16.55
CA LEU A 130 -17.09 5.51 -17.71
C LEU A 130 -18.14 5.96 -18.74
N PHE A 131 -19.25 6.53 -18.29
CA PHE A 131 -20.34 6.98 -19.18
C PHE A 131 -20.02 8.29 -19.91
N ILE A 132 -19.05 9.06 -19.38
CA ILE A 132 -18.64 10.35 -19.94
C ILE A 132 -17.49 10.14 -20.95
N LEU A 133 -16.70 9.08 -20.78
CA LEU A 133 -15.57 8.76 -21.64
C LEU A 133 -16.01 8.13 -22.96
N ASP A 134 -15.53 8.70 -24.08
CA ASP A 134 -15.64 8.07 -25.39
C ASP A 134 -14.59 6.94 -25.53
N LEU A 135 -15.03 5.72 -25.24
CA LEU A 135 -14.19 4.52 -25.25
C LEU A 135 -13.92 4.03 -26.68
N SER A 136 -13.08 4.76 -27.40
CA SER A 136 -12.53 4.29 -28.67
C SER A 136 -11.59 3.10 -28.47
N THR A 137 -11.51 2.22 -29.47
CA THR A 137 -10.61 1.04 -29.42
C THR A 137 -9.14 1.43 -29.20
N SER A 138 -8.71 2.55 -29.78
CA SER A 138 -7.35 3.08 -29.60
C SER A 138 -7.10 3.53 -28.15
N LEU A 139 -8.08 4.18 -27.52
CA LEU A 139 -7.99 4.62 -26.13
C LEU A 139 -7.92 3.42 -25.17
N VAL A 140 -8.76 2.39 -25.40
CA VAL A 140 -8.73 1.16 -24.60
C VAL A 140 -7.38 0.44 -24.73
N LEU A 141 -6.88 0.27 -25.96
CA LEU A 141 -5.59 -0.37 -26.19
C LEU A 141 -4.44 0.42 -25.56
N GLY A 142 -4.44 1.75 -25.71
CA GLY A 142 -3.46 2.62 -25.08
C GLY A 142 -3.47 2.54 -23.55
N GLY A 143 -4.65 2.52 -22.94
CA GLY A 143 -4.81 2.36 -21.49
C GLY A 143 -4.32 1.00 -20.98
N MET A 144 -4.56 -0.08 -21.73
CA MET A 144 -4.00 -1.41 -21.40
C MET A 144 -2.47 -1.43 -21.47
N VAL A 145 -1.88 -0.82 -22.50
CA VAL A 145 -0.43 -0.69 -22.61
C VAL A 145 0.14 0.16 -21.47
N ALA A 146 -0.50 1.28 -21.16
CA ALA A 146 -0.14 2.13 -20.03
C ALA A 146 -0.18 1.35 -18.71
N PHE A 147 -1.21 0.52 -18.49
CA PHE A 147 -1.31 -0.35 -17.33
C PHE A 147 -0.11 -1.30 -17.22
N VAL A 148 0.23 -2.00 -18.30
CA VAL A 148 1.37 -2.94 -18.33
C VAL A 148 2.69 -2.22 -18.05
N ILE A 149 2.96 -1.11 -18.74
CA ILE A 149 4.20 -0.34 -18.56
C ILE A 149 4.31 0.14 -17.12
N LEU A 150 3.25 0.72 -16.58
CA LEU A 150 3.23 1.26 -15.23
C LEU A 150 3.34 0.16 -14.16
N HIS A 151 2.77 -1.01 -14.41
CA HIS A 151 2.89 -2.16 -13.52
C HIS A 151 4.31 -2.70 -13.51
N LEU A 152 4.94 -2.83 -14.69
CA LEU A 152 6.36 -3.22 -14.81
C LEU A 152 7.29 -2.19 -14.18
N ALA A 153 7.03 -0.89 -14.38
CA ALA A 153 7.79 0.18 -13.75
C ALA A 153 7.74 0.09 -12.23
N ARG A 154 6.60 -0.30 -11.66
CA ARG A 154 6.48 -0.53 -10.21
C ARG A 154 7.32 -1.71 -9.73
N PHE A 155 7.28 -2.83 -10.44
CA PHE A 155 8.15 -3.97 -10.16
C PHE A 155 9.62 -3.55 -10.22
N ALA A 156 10.04 -2.86 -11.27
CA ALA A 156 11.40 -2.36 -11.41
C ALA A 156 11.79 -1.41 -10.28
N ALA A 157 10.94 -0.44 -9.93
CA ALA A 157 11.22 0.53 -8.87
C ALA A 157 11.36 -0.14 -7.49
N ASN A 158 10.46 -1.07 -7.15
CA ASN A 158 10.52 -1.80 -5.89
C ASN A 158 11.77 -2.68 -5.81
N TYR A 159 12.06 -3.45 -6.86
CA TYR A 159 13.25 -4.29 -6.90
C TYR A 159 14.55 -3.49 -6.87
N LEU A 160 14.60 -2.36 -7.58
CA LEU A 160 15.76 -1.47 -7.56
C LEU A 160 15.96 -0.83 -6.18
N ALA A 161 14.88 -0.37 -5.54
CA ALA A 161 14.95 0.20 -4.20
C ALA A 161 15.53 -0.81 -3.19
N PHE A 162 15.03 -2.05 -3.17
CA PHE A 162 15.54 -3.08 -2.28
C PHE A 162 16.93 -3.61 -2.67
N ALA A 163 17.30 -3.55 -3.95
CA ALA A 163 18.66 -3.88 -4.40
C ALA A 163 19.70 -2.90 -3.84
N MET A 164 19.35 -1.62 -3.66
CA MET A 164 20.22 -0.64 -3.00
C MET A 164 20.35 -0.86 -1.48
N PHE A 165 19.45 -1.64 -0.86
CA PHE A 165 19.48 -1.99 0.56
C PHE A 165 19.56 -3.52 0.79
N PRO A 166 20.68 -4.16 0.40
CA PRO A 166 20.80 -5.62 0.41
C PRO A 166 20.67 -6.24 1.81
N LYS A 167 20.98 -5.48 2.88
CA LYS A 167 20.77 -5.94 4.27
C LYS A 167 19.29 -6.13 4.60
N VAL A 168 18.41 -5.27 4.08
CA VAL A 168 16.96 -5.34 4.28
C VAL A 168 16.38 -6.45 3.41
N SER A 169 16.78 -6.52 2.14
CA SER A 169 16.36 -7.60 1.23
C SER A 169 16.71 -9.01 1.77
N LYS A 170 17.89 -9.17 2.39
CA LYS A 170 18.33 -10.44 2.98
C LYS A 170 17.61 -10.84 4.27
N LYS A 171 16.93 -9.89 4.93
CA LYS A 171 16.07 -10.15 6.11
C LYS A 171 14.61 -10.35 5.72
N SER A 172 14.25 -10.14 4.46
CA SER A 172 12.85 -10.18 4.07
C SER A 172 12.35 -11.59 3.80
N TYR A 173 11.08 -11.87 4.14
CA TYR A 173 10.45 -13.14 3.82
C TYR A 173 10.46 -13.37 2.30
N ASN A 174 10.58 -14.65 1.92
CA ASN A 174 10.46 -15.05 0.52
C ASN A 174 9.13 -14.57 -0.09
N GLY A 175 9.22 -13.83 -1.18
CA GLY A 175 8.03 -13.34 -1.89
C GLY A 175 7.45 -12.04 -1.37
N SER A 176 7.87 -11.50 -0.22
CA SER A 176 7.35 -10.22 0.31
C SER A 176 7.43 -9.10 -0.71
N LEU A 177 8.56 -8.99 -1.42
CA LEU A 177 8.75 -7.96 -2.43
C LEU A 177 7.83 -8.15 -3.65
N THR A 178 7.55 -9.39 -4.04
CA THR A 178 6.63 -9.71 -5.14
C THR A 178 5.19 -9.41 -4.72
N ILE A 179 4.80 -9.81 -3.51
CA ILE A 179 3.46 -9.54 -2.95
C ILE A 179 3.26 -8.03 -2.81
N LEU A 180 4.23 -7.31 -2.26
CA LEU A 180 4.23 -5.85 -2.19
C LEU A 180 4.11 -5.21 -3.59
N SER A 181 4.90 -5.71 -4.55
CA SER A 181 4.90 -5.25 -5.94
C SER A 181 3.70 -5.71 -6.76
N TRP A 182 2.83 -6.58 -6.22
CA TRP A 182 1.57 -6.98 -6.85
C TRP A 182 0.37 -6.32 -6.17
N GLY A 183 0.35 -6.20 -4.83
CA GLY A 183 -0.78 -5.71 -4.04
C GLY A 183 -1.04 -4.19 -4.07
N GLY A 184 -0.13 -3.39 -4.63
CA GLY A 184 -0.33 -1.94 -4.77
C GLY A 184 -1.34 -1.57 -5.87
N VAL A 185 -2.62 -1.66 -5.53
CA VAL A 185 -3.75 -1.18 -6.34
C VAL A 185 -3.69 0.35 -6.45
N ARG A 186 -3.97 0.90 -7.64
CA ARG A 186 -4.12 2.35 -7.78
C ARG A 186 -5.50 2.78 -7.33
N GLY A 187 -5.54 3.80 -6.48
CA GLY A 187 -6.79 4.34 -5.94
C GLY A 187 -7.32 5.56 -6.70
N GLY A 188 -8.49 6.04 -6.25
CA GLY A 188 -9.19 7.19 -6.82
C GLY A 188 -8.45 8.53 -6.69
N ILE A 189 -7.41 8.63 -5.85
CA ILE A 189 -6.54 9.82 -5.79
C ILE A 189 -5.92 10.09 -7.17
N SER A 190 -5.54 9.04 -7.92
CA SER A 190 -4.98 9.21 -9.27
C SER A 190 -5.98 9.87 -10.22
N LEU A 191 -7.26 9.46 -10.12
CA LEU A 191 -8.33 10.01 -10.95
C LEU A 191 -8.67 11.44 -10.53
N ALA A 192 -8.74 11.71 -9.22
CA ALA A 192 -9.00 13.05 -8.70
C ALA A 192 -7.93 14.05 -9.18
N LEU A 193 -6.65 13.66 -9.16
CA LEU A 193 -5.56 14.52 -9.62
C LEU A 193 -5.64 14.80 -11.12
N ILE A 194 -5.96 13.80 -11.96
CA ILE A 194 -6.03 14.05 -13.40
C ILE A 194 -7.23 14.91 -13.77
N LEU A 195 -8.38 14.72 -13.09
CA LEU A 195 -9.55 15.56 -13.27
C LEU A 195 -9.30 17.01 -12.81
N ALA A 196 -8.51 17.21 -11.75
CA ALA A 196 -8.15 18.54 -11.29
C ALA A 196 -7.33 19.35 -12.32
N VAL A 197 -6.63 18.68 -13.23
CA VAL A 197 -5.81 19.33 -14.27
C VAL A 197 -6.37 19.17 -15.68
N ALA A 198 -7.48 18.45 -15.82
CA ALA A 198 -8.14 18.21 -17.09
C ALA A 198 -8.53 19.51 -17.82
N ASN A 199 -8.77 20.58 -17.05
CA ASN A 199 -9.17 21.90 -17.55
C ASN A 199 -8.00 22.91 -17.64
N VAL A 200 -6.75 22.46 -17.46
CA VAL A 200 -5.58 23.33 -17.62
C VAL A 200 -5.34 23.55 -19.12
N PRO A 201 -5.25 24.81 -19.61
CA PRO A 201 -5.19 25.09 -21.05
C PRO A 201 -4.07 24.35 -21.81
N GLN A 202 -2.91 24.15 -21.16
CA GLN A 202 -1.78 23.43 -21.72
C GLN A 202 -2.04 21.93 -21.89
N LEU A 203 -2.94 21.36 -21.08
CA LEU A 203 -3.25 19.93 -21.04
C LEU A 203 -4.61 19.58 -21.64
N GLU A 204 -5.45 20.58 -21.94
CA GLU A 204 -6.80 20.42 -22.45
C GLU A 204 -6.85 19.50 -23.69
N ALA A 205 -5.91 19.68 -24.62
CA ALA A 205 -5.79 18.85 -25.82
C ALA A 205 -5.52 17.35 -25.54
N TYR A 206 -4.92 17.03 -24.39
CA TYR A 206 -4.57 15.67 -23.97
C TYR A 206 -5.47 15.13 -22.86
N SER A 207 -6.38 15.96 -22.35
CA SER A 207 -7.19 15.69 -21.17
C SER A 207 -8.01 14.41 -21.32
N SER A 208 -8.69 14.23 -22.46
CA SER A 208 -9.47 13.02 -22.75
C SER A 208 -8.64 11.74 -22.71
N ILE A 209 -7.43 11.77 -23.28
CA ILE A 209 -6.49 10.63 -23.30
C ILE A 209 -5.98 10.35 -21.89
N LEU A 210 -5.56 11.39 -21.15
CA LEU A 210 -5.00 11.25 -19.81
C LEU A 210 -6.03 10.72 -18.80
N VAL A 211 -7.26 11.26 -18.84
CA VAL A 211 -8.37 10.78 -18.01
C VAL A 211 -8.70 9.34 -18.39
N GLY A 212 -8.85 9.04 -19.69
CA GLY A 212 -9.16 7.70 -20.18
C GLY A 212 -8.10 6.66 -19.79
N TYR A 213 -6.81 6.98 -19.94
CA TYR A 213 -5.72 6.08 -19.53
C TYR A 213 -5.68 5.90 -18.02
N THR A 214 -5.80 6.98 -17.25
CA THR A 214 -5.82 6.92 -15.78
C THR A 214 -6.97 6.06 -15.30
N PHE A 215 -8.16 6.21 -15.89
CA PHE A 215 -9.34 5.41 -15.61
C PHE A 215 -9.08 3.92 -15.88
N ILE A 216 -8.66 3.55 -17.09
CA ILE A 216 -8.38 2.15 -17.46
C ILE A 216 -7.33 1.54 -16.55
N VAL A 217 -6.28 2.29 -16.24
CA VAL A 217 -5.19 1.84 -15.38
C VAL A 217 -5.68 1.60 -13.94
N VAL A 218 -6.51 2.49 -13.38
CA VAL A 218 -7.10 2.32 -12.05
C VAL A 218 -8.00 1.10 -12.02
N LEU A 219 -8.90 0.97 -13.01
CA LEU A 219 -9.82 -0.16 -13.15
C LEU A 219 -9.06 -1.49 -13.26
N LEU A 220 -8.11 -1.59 -14.19
CA LEU A 220 -7.30 -2.79 -14.37
C LEU A 220 -6.45 -3.09 -13.15
N SER A 221 -5.94 -2.08 -12.44
CA SER A 221 -5.21 -2.33 -11.20
C SER A 221 -6.12 -2.91 -10.11
N GLY A 222 -7.36 -2.45 -9.99
CA GLY A 222 -8.33 -3.00 -9.05
C GLY A 222 -8.68 -4.44 -9.39
N VAL A 223 -8.99 -4.70 -10.66
CA VAL A 223 -9.42 -6.03 -11.14
C VAL A 223 -8.23 -7.01 -11.16
N VAL A 224 -7.15 -6.70 -11.88
CA VAL A 224 -6.02 -7.62 -12.09
C VAL A 224 -5.18 -7.77 -10.82
N CYS A 225 -4.78 -6.66 -10.18
CA CYS A 225 -3.95 -6.75 -8.98
C CYS A 225 -4.77 -7.23 -7.78
N GLY A 226 -6.00 -6.74 -7.61
CA GLY A 226 -6.87 -7.13 -6.50
C GLY A 226 -7.27 -8.59 -6.56
N LEU A 227 -7.87 -9.06 -7.66
CA LEU A 227 -8.27 -10.47 -7.81
C LEU A 227 -7.07 -11.41 -7.95
N GLY A 228 -5.93 -10.91 -8.45
CA GLY A 228 -4.71 -11.70 -8.58
C GLY A 228 -3.91 -11.86 -7.28
N LEU A 229 -4.13 -11.01 -6.27
CA LEU A 229 -3.36 -11.01 -5.03
C LEU A 229 -3.40 -12.35 -4.28
N PRO A 230 -4.57 -13.01 -4.08
CA PRO A 230 -4.62 -14.30 -3.40
C PRO A 230 -3.75 -15.37 -4.07
N ALA A 231 -3.74 -15.43 -5.40
CA ALA A 231 -2.93 -16.40 -6.13
C ALA A 231 -1.43 -16.13 -6.00
N VAL A 232 -1.03 -14.85 -6.01
CA VAL A 232 0.36 -14.44 -5.79
C VAL A 232 0.78 -14.75 -4.35
N MET A 233 -0.09 -14.54 -3.36
CA MET A 233 0.18 -14.93 -1.97
C MET A 233 0.36 -16.45 -1.85
N ASN A 234 -0.54 -17.24 -2.44
CA ASN A 234 -0.46 -18.71 -2.43
C ASN A 234 0.82 -19.25 -3.10
N ALA A 235 1.51 -18.47 -3.94
CA ALA A 235 2.80 -18.87 -4.50
C ALA A 235 3.90 -19.01 -3.43
N PHE A 236 3.82 -18.18 -2.38
CA PHE A 236 4.83 -18.05 -1.33
C PHE A 236 4.36 -18.53 0.04
N TYR A 237 3.06 -18.44 0.31
CA TYR A 237 2.43 -18.91 1.53
C TYR A 237 1.61 -20.17 1.26
N TYR A 238 1.67 -21.12 2.18
CA TYR A 238 0.88 -22.34 2.11
C TYR A 238 -0.58 -22.03 2.42
N ASN A 239 -1.47 -22.47 1.54
CA ASN A 239 -2.91 -22.36 1.72
C ASN A 239 -3.54 -23.76 1.55
N PRO A 240 -4.12 -24.34 2.61
CA PRO A 240 -4.72 -25.68 2.54
C PRO A 240 -5.96 -25.75 1.64
N ASN A 241 -6.61 -24.60 1.39
CA ASN A 241 -7.82 -24.50 0.57
C ASN A 241 -7.53 -24.01 -0.86
N GLU A 242 -6.30 -24.19 -1.36
CA GLU A 242 -5.92 -23.74 -2.70
C GLU A 242 -6.69 -24.50 -3.81
N GLU A 243 -7.31 -23.76 -4.73
CA GLU A 243 -8.02 -24.35 -5.87
C GLU A 243 -7.01 -24.86 -6.92
N THR A 244 -6.90 -26.18 -7.07
CA THR A 244 -5.90 -26.83 -7.95
C THR A 244 -6.44 -27.22 -9.34
N GLN A 245 -7.76 -27.11 -9.54
CA GLN A 245 -8.44 -27.52 -10.78
C GLN A 245 -8.87 -26.33 -11.66
N GLY A 246 -9.06 -26.57 -12.95
CA GLY A 246 -9.51 -25.56 -13.92
C GLY A 246 -8.52 -24.43 -14.22
N PHE A 247 -9.04 -23.28 -14.67
CA PHE A 247 -8.26 -22.09 -15.00
C PHE A 247 -7.50 -21.53 -13.79
N LYS A 248 -8.16 -21.47 -12.63
CA LYS A 248 -7.54 -21.05 -11.36
C LYS A 248 -6.36 -21.94 -10.99
N GLY A 249 -6.49 -23.27 -11.12
CA GLY A 249 -5.39 -24.20 -10.90
C GLY A 249 -4.23 -24.04 -11.87
N TRP A 250 -4.48 -23.76 -13.15
CA TRP A 250 -3.42 -23.44 -14.12
C TRP A 250 -2.68 -22.15 -13.75
N TYR A 251 -3.42 -21.10 -13.41
CA TYR A 251 -2.85 -19.83 -12.98
C TYR A 251 -2.01 -20.00 -11.71
N GLN A 252 -2.51 -20.75 -10.73
CA GLN A 252 -1.81 -21.05 -9.50
C GLN A 252 -0.48 -21.80 -9.75
N ARG A 253 -0.48 -22.77 -10.68
CA ARG A 253 0.76 -23.44 -11.12
C ARG A 253 1.76 -22.48 -11.75
N MET A 254 1.30 -21.48 -12.51
CA MET A 254 2.19 -20.45 -13.03
C MET A 254 2.76 -19.59 -11.90
N CYS A 255 1.94 -19.18 -10.94
CA CYS A 255 2.39 -18.41 -9.78
C CYS A 255 3.42 -19.20 -8.94
N HIS A 256 3.25 -20.51 -8.74
CA HIS A 256 4.25 -21.33 -8.06
C HIS A 256 5.62 -21.36 -8.74
N LYS A 257 5.68 -21.23 -10.08
CA LYS A 257 6.97 -21.09 -10.79
C LYS A 257 7.73 -19.82 -10.40
N MET A 258 7.05 -18.81 -9.83
CA MET A 258 7.70 -17.61 -9.31
C MET A 258 8.45 -17.87 -8.00
N ASN A 259 8.12 -18.92 -7.25
CA ASN A 259 8.81 -19.29 -6.02
C ASN A 259 10.11 -20.04 -6.33
N ARG A 260 11.21 -19.28 -6.44
CA ARG A 260 12.54 -19.83 -6.74
C ARG A 260 13.21 -20.52 -5.55
N LYS A 261 12.80 -20.27 -4.31
CA LYS A 261 13.46 -20.82 -3.11
C LYS A 261 12.97 -22.22 -2.72
N GLY A 262 11.84 -22.67 -3.27
CA GLY A 262 11.35 -24.05 -3.09
C GLY A 262 10.68 -24.35 -1.75
N PHE A 263 10.55 -23.37 -0.85
CA PHE A 263 9.80 -23.50 0.40
C PHE A 263 8.69 -22.43 0.47
N ARG A 264 7.67 -22.69 1.29
CA ARG A 264 6.55 -21.77 1.54
C ARG A 264 6.50 -21.39 3.02
N TYR A 265 5.85 -20.29 3.36
CA TYR A 265 5.57 -19.91 4.74
C TYR A 265 4.13 -20.28 5.14
N ILE A 266 3.89 -20.41 6.44
CA ILE A 266 2.56 -20.50 7.04
C ILE A 266 2.43 -19.42 8.11
N VAL A 267 1.26 -18.78 8.15
CA VAL A 267 0.93 -17.81 9.19
C VAL A 267 0.17 -18.58 10.28
N GLY A 268 0.68 -18.54 11.50
CA GLY A 268 0.07 -19.12 12.69
C GLY A 268 -0.08 -18.07 13.78
N GLU A 269 -0.63 -18.47 14.92
CA GLU A 269 -0.82 -17.62 16.09
C GLU A 269 -0.12 -18.27 17.28
N ASP A 270 0.66 -17.49 18.03
CA ASP A 270 1.30 -17.98 19.24
C ASP A 270 0.29 -18.11 20.40
N ALA A 271 0.71 -18.73 21.51
CA ALA A 271 -0.15 -18.91 22.69
C ALA A 271 -0.60 -17.58 23.35
N LYS A 272 -0.06 -16.43 22.93
CA LYS A 272 -0.38 -15.09 23.42
C LYS A 272 -1.26 -14.30 22.44
N GLY A 273 -1.62 -14.90 21.31
CA GLY A 273 -2.45 -14.27 20.28
C GLY A 273 -1.67 -13.42 19.28
N ASN A 274 -0.34 -13.54 19.21
CA ASN A 274 0.47 -12.82 18.23
C ASN A 274 0.63 -13.66 16.95
N GLU A 275 0.48 -13.01 15.79
CA GLU A 275 0.74 -13.65 14.49
C GLU A 275 2.23 -14.01 14.34
N THR A 276 2.51 -15.23 13.92
CA THR A 276 3.87 -15.75 13.69
C THR A 276 3.98 -16.36 12.29
N ILE A 277 5.12 -16.16 11.64
CA ILE A 277 5.38 -16.67 10.29
C ILE A 277 6.44 -17.76 10.36
N THR A 278 6.08 -19.00 10.05
CA THR A 278 6.98 -20.16 10.09
C THR A 278 7.10 -20.82 8.72
N ILE A 279 8.12 -21.65 8.50
CA ILE A 279 8.26 -22.36 7.22
C ILE A 279 7.32 -23.57 7.21
N PHE A 280 6.54 -23.69 6.14
CA PHE A 280 5.72 -24.87 5.91
C PHE A 280 6.62 -26.06 5.58
N GLN A 281 6.54 -27.12 6.40
CA GLN A 281 7.38 -28.33 6.30
C GLN A 281 8.90 -27.99 6.30
N PRO A 282 9.47 -27.54 7.44
CA PRO A 282 10.88 -27.15 7.54
C PRO A 282 11.83 -28.32 7.24
N GLU A 283 11.34 -29.55 7.37
CA GLU A 283 12.02 -30.78 6.96
C GLU A 283 12.50 -30.74 5.51
N ILE A 284 11.81 -30.05 4.59
CA ILE A 284 12.23 -29.92 3.18
C ILE A 284 13.61 -29.25 3.05
N LEU A 285 13.96 -28.38 4.00
CA LEU A 285 15.24 -27.69 4.02
C LEU A 285 16.31 -28.49 4.75
N ILE A 286 15.93 -29.27 5.76
CA ILE A 286 16.84 -29.95 6.69
C ILE A 286 17.17 -31.37 6.21
N ASP A 287 16.18 -32.08 5.65
CA ASP A 287 16.22 -33.49 5.27
C ASP A 287 15.69 -33.71 3.84
N GLN A 288 16.48 -34.37 2.98
CA GLN A 288 15.94 -34.95 1.74
C GLN A 288 15.49 -36.39 2.02
N LYS A 289 14.19 -36.68 1.90
CA LYS A 289 13.63 -38.02 2.08
C LYS A 289 13.48 -38.72 0.72
N ASP A 290 13.78 -40.03 0.66
CA ASP A 290 13.51 -40.85 -0.53
C ASP A 290 12.02 -41.15 -0.70
N ALA A 291 11.68 -41.91 -1.76
CA ALA A 291 10.30 -42.31 -2.07
C ALA A 291 9.62 -43.16 -0.98
N GLU A 292 10.38 -43.68 -0.01
CA GLU A 292 9.90 -44.49 1.13
C GLU A 292 9.83 -43.68 2.43
N GLY A 293 10.16 -42.37 2.39
CA GLY A 293 10.05 -41.45 3.52
C GLY A 293 11.27 -41.49 4.46
N VAL A 294 12.35 -42.18 4.09
CA VAL A 294 13.57 -42.28 4.87
C VAL A 294 14.48 -41.10 4.54
N ALA A 295 14.97 -40.38 5.57
CA ALA A 295 15.89 -39.26 5.37
C ALA A 295 17.24 -39.77 4.82
N THR A 296 17.53 -39.44 3.57
CA THR A 296 18.75 -39.88 2.87
C THR A 296 19.91 -38.90 3.01
N VAL A 297 19.62 -37.61 3.29
CA VAL A 297 20.62 -36.56 3.46
C VAL A 297 20.16 -35.56 4.52
N HIS A 298 20.90 -35.44 5.63
CA HIS A 298 20.67 -34.46 6.71
C HIS A 298 21.68 -33.31 6.61
N HIS A 299 21.21 -32.07 6.58
CA HIS A 299 22.04 -30.87 6.48
C HIS A 299 21.97 -30.02 7.76
N PRO A 300 22.82 -30.29 8.78
CA PRO A 300 22.75 -29.59 10.07
C PRO A 300 22.99 -28.08 9.95
N ASP A 301 23.75 -27.63 8.94
CA ASP A 301 24.03 -26.21 8.69
C ASP A 301 22.77 -25.42 8.28
N LYS A 302 21.77 -26.09 7.71
CA LYS A 302 20.50 -25.47 7.30
C LYS A 302 19.53 -25.23 8.45
N VAL A 303 19.77 -25.83 9.63
CA VAL A 303 18.98 -25.55 10.83
C VAL A 303 19.15 -24.11 11.30
N GLN A 304 20.37 -23.55 11.19
CA GLN A 304 20.60 -22.13 11.46
C GLN A 304 19.97 -21.23 10.38
N GLU A 305 19.89 -21.71 9.14
CA GLU A 305 19.21 -21.01 8.05
C GLU A 305 17.69 -20.93 8.28
N VAL A 306 17.05 -22.03 8.68
CA VAL A 306 15.63 -22.07 9.05
C VAL A 306 15.34 -21.10 10.21
N LYS A 307 16.11 -21.18 11.31
CA LYS A 307 15.96 -20.24 12.43
C LYS A 307 16.12 -18.78 12.03
N ARG A 308 17.01 -18.49 11.07
CA ARG A 308 17.17 -17.14 10.54
C ARG A 308 15.96 -16.72 9.70
N LEU A 309 15.38 -17.62 8.90
CA LEU A 309 14.24 -17.34 8.03
C LEU A 309 12.91 -17.20 8.78
N GLU A 310 12.78 -17.84 9.94
CA GLU A 310 11.62 -17.78 10.84
C GLU A 310 11.74 -16.70 11.92
N ASN A 311 12.80 -15.88 11.88
CA ASN A 311 12.99 -14.84 12.89
C ASN A 311 11.84 -13.82 12.81
N PRO A 312 11.10 -13.56 13.91
CA PRO A 312 10.01 -12.58 13.93
C PRO A 312 10.45 -11.14 13.63
N ASP A 313 11.74 -10.82 13.76
CA ASP A 313 12.32 -9.52 13.36
C ASP A 313 12.56 -9.40 11.83
N ASN A 314 12.23 -10.43 11.06
CA ASN A 314 12.24 -10.39 9.60
C ASN A 314 11.03 -9.62 9.05
N PHE A 315 11.22 -9.03 7.87
CA PHE A 315 10.26 -8.11 7.25
C PHE A 315 9.54 -8.71 6.05
#